data_AF-A0A2V3PUF0-F1
#
_entry.id   AF-A0A2V3PUF0-F1
#
_cell.length_a   1.000
_cell.length_b   1.000
_cell.length_c   1.000
_cell.angle_alpha   90.00
_cell.angle_beta   90.00
_cell.angle_gamma   90.00
#
_symmetry.space_group_name_H-M   'P 1'
#
loop_
_entity.id
_entity.type
_entity.pdbx_description
1 polymer ?
#
loop_
_entity_poly.entity_id
_entity_poly.type
_entity_poly.pdbx_seq_one_letter_code
_entity_poly.pdbx_strand_id
1 'polypeptide(L)'
;MNLSKLILLFGIFFSLFFLACSEPSIQDDAHKAAELSMLSNTAAMENDLSTAGNLYNDVQAIMNKYRQNGKFEEFYQLYSSFLAESAVIEDQKTQTTSSGSDSAPE
;
A
#
# COMPACT_ATOMS: atom_id res chain seq x y z
N MET A 1 -27.57 16.26 39.12
CA MET A 1 -26.64 16.36 37.96
C MET A 1 -27.38 17.05 36.83
N ASN A 2 -26.95 18.25 36.42
CA ASN A 2 -27.74 19.09 35.50
C ASN A 2 -27.75 18.49 34.09
N LEU A 3 -28.90 18.47 33.43
CA LEU A 3 -29.10 17.90 32.08
C LEU A 3 -28.05 18.43 31.08
N SER A 4 -27.67 19.71 31.21
CA SER A 4 -26.63 20.37 30.42
C SER A 4 -25.23 19.75 30.61
N LYS A 5 -24.90 19.28 31.81
CA LYS A 5 -23.63 18.60 32.10
C LYS A 5 -23.61 17.17 31.55
N LEU A 6 -24.77 16.50 31.51
CA LEU A 6 -24.92 15.17 30.92
C LEU A 6 -24.75 15.23 29.39
N ILE A 7 -25.38 16.21 28.74
CA ILE A 7 -25.28 16.43 27.28
C ILE A 7 -23.82 16.74 26.88
N LEU A 8 -23.13 17.55 27.67
CA LEU A 8 -21.74 17.93 27.39
C LEU A 8 -20.77 16.74 27.54
N LEU A 9 -20.99 15.90 28.57
CA LEU A 9 -20.24 14.64 28.73
C LEU A 9 -20.52 13.64 27.60
N PHE A 10 -21.78 13.53 27.18
CA PHE A 10 -22.15 12.65 26.06
C PHE A 10 -21.55 13.14 24.73
N GLY A 11 -21.52 14.46 24.51
CA GLY A 11 -20.89 15.07 23.34
C GLY A 11 -19.38 14.83 23.25
N ILE A 12 -18.66 14.93 24.38
CA ILE A 12 -17.21 14.64 24.45
C ILE A 12 -16.93 13.15 24.24
N PHE A 13 -17.75 12.25 24.80
CA PHE A 13 -17.59 10.82 24.55
C PHE A 13 -17.86 10.45 23.09
N PHE A 14 -18.85 11.09 22.46
CA PHE A 14 -19.20 10.82 21.06
C PHE A 14 -18.15 11.34 20.07
N SER A 15 -17.45 12.44 20.37
CA SER A 15 -16.38 12.94 19.49
C SER A 15 -15.13 12.04 19.47
N LEU A 16 -14.86 11.31 20.56
CA LEU A 16 -13.74 10.36 20.64
C LEU A 16 -13.98 9.09 19.81
N PHE A 17 -15.24 8.72 19.55
CA PHE A 17 -15.57 7.55 18.71
C PHE A 17 -15.24 7.76 17.22
N PHE A 18 -15.32 8.99 16.72
CA PHE A 18 -15.04 9.27 15.29
C PHE A 18 -13.55 9.25 14.94
N LEU A 19 -12.66 9.44 15.93
CA LEU A 19 -11.20 9.35 15.75
C LEU A 19 -10.72 7.90 15.56
N ALA A 20 -11.53 6.90 15.91
CA ALA A 20 -11.16 5.48 15.78
C ALA A 20 -11.60 4.83 14.46
N CYS A 21 -12.34 5.54 13.60
CA CYS A 21 -12.91 4.98 12.37
C CYS A 21 -12.15 5.36 11.09
N SER A 22 -11.02 6.06 11.18
CA SER A 22 -10.27 6.56 10.02
C SER A 22 -8.88 5.94 9.85
N GLU A 23 -8.58 4.82 10.49
CA GLU A 23 -7.30 4.14 10.26
C GLU A 23 -7.34 3.41 8.90
N PRO A 24 -6.31 3.56 8.05
CA PRO A 24 -6.21 2.80 6.79
C PRO A 24 -6.39 1.31 7.02
N SER A 25 -7.12 0.65 6.11
CA SER A 25 -7.33 -0.78 6.22
C SER A 25 -6.04 -1.54 5.96
N ILE A 26 -5.95 -2.78 6.46
CA ILE A 26 -4.82 -3.68 6.16
C ILE A 26 -4.64 -3.92 4.67
N GLN A 27 -5.73 -3.87 3.91
CA GLN A 27 -5.73 -4.01 2.47
C GLN A 27 -5.10 -2.80 1.78
N ASP A 28 -5.45 -1.58 2.21
CA ASP A 28 -4.88 -0.33 1.67
C ASP A 28 -3.37 -0.26 1.93
N ASP A 29 -2.96 -0.59 3.15
CA ASP A 29 -1.54 -0.61 3.53
C ASP A 29 -0.76 -1.69 2.76
N ALA A 30 -1.35 -2.87 2.54
CA ALA A 30 -0.73 -3.93 1.75
C ALA A 30 -0.59 -3.55 0.26
N HIS A 31 -1.62 -2.93 -0.32
CA HIS A 31 -1.59 -2.43 -1.70
C HIS A 31 -0.52 -1.35 -1.87
N LYS A 32 -0.49 -0.38 -0.95
CA LYS A 32 0.51 0.68 -0.93
C LYS A 32 1.94 0.13 -0.79
N ALA A 33 2.15 -0.85 0.08
CA ALA A 33 3.45 -1.49 0.24
C ALA A 33 3.91 -2.21 -1.04
N ALA A 34 2.99 -2.86 -1.77
CA ALA A 34 3.29 -3.51 -3.05
C ALA A 34 3.68 -2.48 -4.12
N GLU A 35 2.94 -1.38 -4.23
CA GLU A 35 3.23 -0.28 -5.15
C GLU A 35 4.62 0.34 -4.87
N LEU A 36 4.90 0.67 -3.61
CA LEU A 36 6.21 1.21 -3.20
C LEU A 36 7.35 0.23 -3.47
N SER A 37 7.12 -1.07 -3.29
CA SER A 37 8.12 -2.11 -3.60
C SER A 37 8.43 -2.14 -5.10
N MET A 38 7.41 -2.02 -5.95
CA MET A 38 7.58 -1.96 -7.40
C MET A 38 8.36 -0.71 -7.81
N LEU A 39 7.96 0.47 -7.30
CA LEU A 39 8.66 1.73 -7.57
C LEU A 39 10.12 1.69 -7.07
N SER A 40 10.37 1.07 -5.93
CA SER A 40 11.73 0.85 -5.41
C SER A 40 12.56 0.03 -6.38
N ASN A 41 11.99 -1.04 -6.95
CA ASN A 41 12.68 -1.88 -7.93
C ASN A 41 12.95 -1.10 -9.23
N THR A 42 11.97 -0.35 -9.74
CA THR A 42 12.16 0.50 -10.93
C THR A 42 13.28 1.53 -10.71
N ALA A 43 13.27 2.23 -9.58
CA ALA A 43 14.32 3.20 -9.25
C ALA A 43 15.71 2.52 -9.15
N ALA A 44 15.78 1.31 -8.60
CA ALA A 44 17.02 0.55 -8.55
C ALA A 44 17.51 0.14 -9.96
N MET A 45 16.61 -0.25 -10.85
CA MET A 45 16.93 -0.55 -12.25
C MET A 45 17.45 0.69 -13.00
N GLU A 46 16.95 1.87 -12.66
CA GLU A 46 17.38 3.16 -13.19
C GLU A 46 18.67 3.69 -12.53
N ASN A 47 19.30 2.92 -11.64
CA ASN A 47 20.47 3.30 -10.83
C ASN A 47 20.23 4.46 -9.84
N ASP A 48 18.97 4.84 -9.57
CA ASP A 48 18.61 5.76 -8.50
C ASP A 48 18.46 5.00 -7.16
N LEU A 49 19.61 4.61 -6.60
CA LEU A 49 19.67 3.85 -5.35
C LEU A 49 19.20 4.65 -4.13
N SER A 50 19.25 5.98 -4.21
CA SER A 50 18.77 6.85 -3.13
C SER A 50 17.25 6.78 -3.03
N THR A 51 16.57 6.96 -4.16
CA THR A 51 15.10 6.83 -4.22
C THR A 51 14.66 5.41 -3.91
N ALA A 52 15.33 4.40 -4.47
CA ALA A 52 15.05 3.00 -4.15
C ALA A 52 15.15 2.72 -2.64
N GLY A 53 16.23 3.17 -1.99
CA GLY A 53 16.41 3.00 -0.55
C GLY A 53 15.31 3.67 0.28
N ASN A 54 14.88 4.88 -0.10
CA ASN A 54 13.82 5.58 0.60
C ASN A 54 12.47 4.85 0.47
N LEU A 55 12.10 4.45 -0.74
CA LEU A 55 10.87 3.70 -1.00
C LEU A 55 10.86 2.36 -0.28
N TYR A 56 11.99 1.65 -0.28
CA TYR A 56 12.13 0.40 0.48
C TYR A 56 11.94 0.63 1.99
N ASN A 57 12.51 1.69 2.55
CA ASN A 57 12.31 2.01 3.97
C ASN A 57 10.84 2.27 4.31
N ASP A 58 10.09 2.92 3.41
CA ASP A 58 8.65 3.14 3.59
C ASP A 58 7.87 1.81 3.59
N VAL A 59 8.22 0.86 2.72
CA VAL A 59 7.67 -0.51 2.74
C VAL A 59 7.93 -1.16 4.10
N GLN A 60 9.17 -1.08 4.59
CA GLN A 60 9.56 -1.69 5.87
C GLN A 60 8.83 -1.06 7.06
N ALA A 61 8.54 0.24 7.00
CA ALA A 61 7.76 0.92 8.03
C ALA A 61 6.33 0.35 8.11
N ILE A 62 5.68 0.15 6.96
CA ILE A 62 4.35 -0.47 6.88
C ILE A 62 4.42 -1.92 7.40
N MET A 63 5.39 -2.72 6.94
CA MET A 63 5.54 -4.11 7.41
C MET A 63 5.72 -4.19 8.93
N ASN A 64 6.52 -3.29 9.50
CA ASN A 64 6.79 -3.27 10.94
C ASN A 64 5.55 -2.92 11.76
N LYS A 65 4.65 -2.05 11.27
CA LYS A 65 3.33 -1.78 11.90
C LYS A 65 2.57 -3.10 12.14
N TYR A 66 2.53 -3.99 11.15
CA TYR A 66 1.78 -5.24 11.24
C TYR A 66 2.52 -6.35 12.01
N ARG A 67 3.87 -6.34 12.03
CA ARG A 67 4.68 -7.20 12.93
C ARG A 67 4.37 -6.92 14.39
N GLN A 68 4.33 -5.65 14.78
CA GLN A 68 4.11 -5.25 16.17
C GLN A 68 2.68 -5.51 16.62
N ASN A 69 1.71 -5.41 15.71
CA ASN A 69 0.29 -5.57 16.02
C ASN A 69 -0.21 -7.02 15.86
N GLY A 70 0.68 -7.99 15.61
CA GLY A 70 0.37 -9.42 15.50
C GLY A 70 -0.42 -9.82 14.24
N LYS A 71 -0.55 -8.92 13.27
CA LYS A 71 -1.31 -9.11 12.02
C LYS A 71 -0.41 -9.25 10.79
N PHE A 72 0.87 -9.55 11.01
CA PHE A 72 1.85 -9.60 9.92
C PHE A 72 1.52 -10.64 8.87
N GLU A 73 1.03 -11.82 9.26
CA GLU A 73 0.68 -12.89 8.32
C GLU A 73 -0.44 -12.46 7.37
N GLU A 74 -1.52 -11.89 7.90
CA GLU A 74 -2.65 -11.36 7.12
C GLU A 74 -2.19 -10.26 6.16
N PHE A 75 -1.39 -9.31 6.65
CA PHE A 75 -0.80 -8.26 5.84
C PHE A 75 0.08 -8.84 4.71
N TYR A 76 0.95 -9.79 5.05
CA TYR A 76 1.94 -10.33 4.12
C TYR A 76 1.28 -11.14 3.01
N GLN A 77 0.21 -11.88 3.31
CA GLN A 77 -0.60 -12.57 2.31
C GLN A 77 -1.19 -11.59 1.30
N LEU A 78 -1.84 -10.51 1.75
CA LEU A 78 -2.38 -9.47 0.88
C LEU A 78 -1.28 -8.79 0.04
N TYR A 79 -0.19 -8.38 0.69
CA TYR A 79 0.97 -7.76 0.04
C TYR A 79 1.54 -8.64 -1.07
N SER A 80 1.76 -9.93 -0.78
CA SER A 80 2.30 -10.88 -1.75
C SER A 80 1.34 -11.12 -2.93
N SER A 81 0.03 -11.12 -2.68
CA SER A 81 -0.98 -11.22 -3.74
C SER A 81 -0.92 -10.04 -4.70
N PHE A 82 -0.80 -8.81 -4.18
CA PHE A 82 -0.71 -7.61 -5.01
C PHE A 82 0.60 -7.53 -5.80
N LEU A 83 1.72 -7.98 -5.22
CA LEU A 83 2.98 -8.10 -5.97
C LEU A 83 2.85 -9.10 -7.14
N ALA A 84 2.25 -10.26 -6.89
CA ALA A 84 2.04 -11.27 -7.93
C ALA A 84 1.12 -10.77 -9.04
N GLU A 85 0.03 -10.07 -8.68
CA GLU A 85 -0.89 -9.45 -9.65
C GLU A 85 -0.16 -8.40 -10.51
N SER A 86 0.66 -7.56 -9.88
CA SER A 86 1.42 -6.52 -10.58
C SER A 86 2.42 -7.10 -11.58
N ALA A 87 3.11 -8.19 -11.22
CA ALA A 87 4.04 -8.89 -12.10
C ALA A 87 3.36 -9.48 -13.35
N VAL A 88 2.17 -10.07 -13.19
CA VAL A 88 1.38 -10.60 -14.32
C VAL A 88 0.96 -9.49 -15.28
N ILE A 89 0.60 -8.31 -14.77
CA ILE A 89 0.20 -7.16 -15.59
C ILE A 89 1.40 -6.64 -16.38
N GLU A 90 2.59 -6.57 -15.77
CA GLU A 90 3.82 -6.14 -16.44
C GLU A 90 4.24 -7.10 -17.58
N ASP A 91 4.12 -8.40 -17.36
CA ASP A 91 4.39 -9.42 -18.38
C ASP A 91 3.44 -9.30 -19.58
N GLN A 92 2.14 -9.09 -19.35
CA GLN A 92 1.15 -8.90 -20.41
C GLN A 92 1.38 -7.62 -21.22
N LYS A 93 1.79 -6.54 -20.56
CA LYS A 93 2.13 -5.26 -21.21
C LYS A 93 3.34 -5.42 -22.13
N THR A 94 4.33 -6.21 -21.72
CA THR A 94 5.56 -6.45 -22.48
C THR A 94 5.32 -7.34 -23.71
N GLN A 95 4.40 -8.30 -23.64
CA GLN A 95 4.01 -9.12 -24.79
C GLN A 95 3.21 -8.34 -25.84
N THR A 96 2.35 -7.41 -25.42
CA THR A 96 1.48 -6.67 -26.35
C THR A 96 2.25 -5.64 -27.19
N THR A 97 3.32 -5.05 -26.65
CA THR A 97 4.18 -4.09 -27.39
C THR A 97 5.17 -4.76 -28.34
N SER A 98 5.49 -6.05 -28.15
CA SER A 98 6.39 -6.82 -29.01
C SER A 98 5.78 -7.26 -30.34
N SER A 99 4.45 -7.27 -30.52
CA SER A 99 3.79 -7.75 -31.74
C SER A 99 3.38 -6.65 -32.74
N GLY A 100 3.82 -5.40 -32.55
CA GLY A 100 3.41 -4.25 -33.36
C GLY A 100 4.41 -3.73 -34.40
N SER A 101 5.53 -4.41 -34.66
CA SER A 101 6.61 -3.90 -35.53
C SER A 101 7.10 -4.93 -36.54
N ASP A 102 6.22 -5.45 -37.40
CA ASP A 102 6.65 -6.07 -38.66
C ASP A 102 5.50 -6.12 -39.67
N SER A 103 5.29 -5.01 -40.39
CA SER A 103 4.70 -5.03 -41.74
C SER A 103 4.78 -3.65 -42.38
N ALA A 104 5.93 -3.32 -42.95
CA ALA A 104 6.03 -2.39 -44.07
C ALA A 104 6.40 -3.21 -45.31
N PRO A 105 5.52 -3.35 -46.31
CA PRO A 105 5.89 -3.99 -47.57
C PRO A 105 6.56 -2.96 -48.49
N GLU A 106 7.71 -3.34 -49.05
CA GLU A 106 8.31 -2.73 -50.25
C GLU A 106 7.43 -2.94 -51.49
#